data_AF-A0A959HA62-F1
#
_entry.id   AF-A0A959HA62-F1
#
_cell.length_a   1.000
_cell.length_b   1.000
_cell.length_c   1.000
_cell.angle_alpha   90.00
_cell.angle_beta   90.00
_cell.angle_gamma   90.00
#
_symmetry.space_group_name_H-M   'P 1'
#
loop_
_entity.id
_entity.type
_entity.pdbx_description
1 polymer ?
#
loop_
_entity_poly.entity_id
_entity_poly.type
_entity_poly.pdbx_seq_one_letter_code
_entity_poly.pdbx_strand_id
1 'polypeptide(L)'
;MSQIVDTETAKEFMKETLEKIEEGELVKISGELEVKSGHFREKLSEGRMPRLSGEELYDVLRLVFATRRKAKKILEEFESQGLSSWITELLYGKSPVHLRFQDFCSRLGSLDPHIRYDLAGELLHFTFPDRYWLWSHWMWNPKTETGSLPLVTTEDFGLHAPSLGESYLKVGKAIAFVHEVGDAAGFQSISRSLFGTDVYLSCVYIVYAYTILRMRMTQEFNKVMPGLPEFSRRLLGVYNM
;
A
#
# COMPACT_ATOMS: atom_id res chain seq x y z
N MET A 1 7.07 -11.80 -23.89
CA MET A 1 7.14 -10.82 -22.77
C MET A 1 8.15 -11.37 -21.79
N SER A 2 9.10 -10.56 -21.31
CA SER A 2 9.99 -10.99 -20.23
C SER A 2 9.17 -11.32 -18.98
N GLN A 3 9.52 -12.38 -18.27
CA GLN A 3 8.87 -12.76 -17.03
C GLN A 3 9.20 -11.70 -15.96
N ILE A 4 8.17 -11.02 -15.44
CA ILE A 4 8.32 -9.95 -14.43
C ILE A 4 8.24 -10.50 -13.01
N VAL A 5 7.50 -11.58 -12.80
CA VAL A 5 7.28 -12.20 -11.50
C VAL A 5 8.05 -13.52 -11.44
N ASP A 6 8.84 -13.68 -10.37
CA ASP A 6 9.39 -14.98 -10.03
C ASP A 6 8.27 -15.84 -9.43
N THR A 7 7.68 -16.68 -10.28
CA THR A 7 6.51 -17.47 -9.94
C THR A 7 6.81 -18.54 -8.89
N GLU A 8 8.04 -19.06 -8.83
CA GLU A 8 8.43 -20.08 -7.86
C GLU A 8 8.65 -19.44 -6.48
N THR A 9 9.36 -18.30 -6.43
CA THR A 9 9.50 -17.56 -5.18
C THR A 9 8.15 -17.06 -4.65
N ALA A 10 7.27 -16.57 -5.53
CA ALA A 10 5.91 -16.17 -5.15
C ALA A 10 5.08 -17.31 -4.53
N LYS A 11 5.20 -18.54 -5.08
CA LYS A 11 4.60 -19.77 -4.53
C LYS A 11 5.12 -20.12 -3.15
N GLU A 12 6.43 -20.02 -2.96
CA GLU A 12 7.07 -20.35 -1.67
C GLU A 12 6.58 -19.43 -0.55
N PHE A 13 6.54 -18.11 -0.79
CA PHE A 13 5.98 -17.16 0.17
C PHE A 13 4.52 -17.44 0.49
N MET A 14 3.73 -17.85 -0.52
CA MET A 14 2.33 -18.19 -0.29
C MET A 14 2.19 -19.42 0.60
N LYS A 15 2.95 -20.48 0.30
CA LYS A 15 2.98 -21.69 1.11
C LYS A 15 3.36 -21.37 2.55
N GLU A 16 4.44 -20.62 2.76
CA GLU A 16 4.87 -20.22 4.10
C GLU A 16 3.83 -19.35 4.82
N THR A 17 3.10 -18.50 4.09
CA THR A 17 2.00 -17.72 4.64
C THR A 17 0.89 -18.62 5.15
N LEU A 18 0.38 -19.55 4.31
CA LEU A 18 -0.72 -20.45 4.65
C LEU A 18 -0.38 -21.45 5.76
N GLU A 19 0.92 -21.72 6.00
CA GLU A 19 1.38 -22.48 7.17
C GLU A 19 1.24 -21.71 8.49
N LYS A 20 1.14 -20.37 8.44
CA LYS A 20 1.12 -19.48 9.62
C LYS A 20 -0.22 -18.77 9.84
N ILE A 21 -1.09 -18.69 8.83
CA ILE A 21 -2.39 -18.03 8.93
C ILE A 21 -3.46 -18.82 8.17
N GLU A 22 -4.63 -18.95 8.78
CA GLU A 22 -5.78 -19.55 8.13
C GLU A 22 -6.31 -18.65 7.00
N GLU A 23 -6.71 -19.26 5.89
CA GLU A 23 -7.28 -18.57 4.74
C GLU A 23 -8.48 -17.68 5.12
N GLY A 24 -9.32 -18.15 6.05
CA GLY A 24 -10.47 -17.39 6.56
C GLY A 24 -10.09 -16.06 7.23
N GLU A 25 -8.90 -15.94 7.83
CA GLU A 25 -8.43 -14.65 8.36
C GLU A 25 -7.99 -13.69 7.26
N LEU A 26 -7.39 -14.20 6.18
CA LEU A 26 -6.99 -13.38 5.05
C LEU A 26 -8.23 -12.83 4.29
N VAL A 27 -9.29 -13.62 4.19
CA VAL A 27 -10.61 -13.17 3.69
C VAL A 27 -11.17 -12.04 4.56
N LYS A 28 -11.07 -12.15 5.89
CA LYS A 28 -11.52 -11.08 6.80
C LYS A 28 -10.75 -9.79 6.61
N ILE A 29 -9.42 -9.86 6.50
CA ILE A 29 -8.57 -8.68 6.23
C ILE A 29 -8.97 -8.03 4.90
N SER A 30 -9.24 -8.84 3.87
CA SER A 30 -9.74 -8.34 2.59
C SER A 30 -11.09 -7.61 2.73
N GLY A 31 -12.00 -8.14 3.55
CA GLY A 31 -13.27 -7.48 3.87
C GLY A 31 -13.10 -6.17 4.64
N GLU A 32 -12.13 -6.10 5.57
CA GLU A 32 -11.78 -4.86 6.26
C GLU A 32 -11.23 -3.79 5.30
N LEU A 33 -10.48 -4.20 4.26
CA LEU A 33 -10.02 -3.31 3.19
C LEU A 33 -11.16 -2.80 2.32
N GLU A 34 -12.18 -3.62 2.03
CA GLU A 34 -13.40 -3.17 1.35
C GLU A 34 -14.13 -2.08 2.15
N VAL A 35 -14.23 -2.24 3.48
CA VAL A 35 -14.79 -1.22 4.37
C VAL A 35 -13.96 0.06 4.33
N LYS A 36 -12.63 -0.06 4.42
CA LYS A 36 -11.71 1.08 4.32
C LYS A 36 -11.88 1.81 2.99
N SER A 37 -11.91 1.09 1.87
CA SER A 37 -12.16 1.67 0.55
C SER A 37 -13.53 2.36 0.48
N GLY A 38 -14.56 1.79 1.12
CA GLY A 38 -15.85 2.44 1.30
C GLY A 38 -15.73 3.83 1.93
N HIS A 39 -14.98 3.96 3.03
CA HIS A 39 -14.74 5.25 3.69
C HIS A 39 -14.01 6.26 2.78
N PHE A 40 -13.01 5.82 2.00
CA PHE A 40 -12.31 6.70 1.05
C PHE A 40 -13.25 7.15 -0.06
N ARG A 41 -13.98 6.24 -0.70
CA ARG A 41 -14.94 6.56 -1.77
C ARG A 41 -16.02 7.53 -1.30
N GLU A 42 -16.52 7.35 -0.07
CA GLU A 42 -17.50 8.26 0.50
C GLU A 42 -16.91 9.65 0.74
N LYS A 43 -15.85 9.74 1.57
CA LYS A 43 -15.27 11.02 2.01
C LYS A 43 -14.61 11.79 0.87
N LEU A 44 -13.96 11.08 -0.05
CA LEU A 44 -13.17 11.68 -1.13
C LEU A 44 -13.89 11.72 -2.47
N SER A 45 -15.20 11.50 -2.50
CA SER A 45 -16.02 11.63 -3.73
C SER A 45 -15.91 13.03 -4.33
N GLU A 46 -15.88 13.12 -5.67
CA GLU A 46 -15.63 14.37 -6.42
C GLU A 46 -16.54 15.53 -5.97
N GLY A 47 -17.83 15.23 -5.74
CA GLY A 47 -18.81 16.22 -5.28
C GLY A 47 -18.64 16.68 -3.83
N ARG A 48 -17.96 15.90 -2.98
CA ARG A 48 -17.70 16.24 -1.56
C ARG A 48 -16.36 16.93 -1.35
N MET A 49 -15.35 16.66 -2.19
CA MET A 49 -14.00 17.23 -2.06
C MET A 49 -13.97 18.75 -1.81
N PRO A 50 -14.77 19.60 -2.51
CA PRO A 50 -14.77 21.04 -2.27
C PRO A 50 -15.28 21.47 -0.88
N ARG A 51 -15.95 20.57 -0.15
CA ARG A 51 -16.57 20.81 1.15
C ARG A 51 -15.93 20.01 2.28
N LEU A 52 -14.85 19.27 1.98
CA LEU A 52 -14.18 18.41 2.95
C LEU A 52 -13.64 19.26 4.11
N SER A 53 -14.11 18.97 5.33
CA SER A 53 -13.67 19.69 6.52
C SER A 53 -12.26 19.24 6.96
N GLY A 54 -11.61 20.05 7.81
CA GLY A 54 -10.34 19.66 8.42
C GLY A 54 -10.44 18.40 9.29
N GLU A 55 -11.58 18.18 9.95
CA GLU A 55 -11.84 16.96 10.72
C GLU A 55 -12.02 15.73 9.81
N GLU A 56 -12.75 15.86 8.71
CA GLU A 56 -12.88 14.76 7.73
C GLU A 56 -11.53 14.41 7.09
N LEU A 57 -10.71 15.42 6.82
CA LEU A 57 -9.36 15.22 6.29
C LEU A 57 -8.43 14.58 7.33
N TYR A 58 -8.59 14.93 8.61
CA TYR A 58 -7.90 14.26 9.71
C TYR A 58 -8.25 12.77 9.77
N ASP A 59 -9.52 12.41 9.61
CA ASP A 59 -9.96 11.00 9.58
C ASP A 59 -9.32 10.24 8.42
N VAL A 60 -9.32 10.82 7.21
CA VAL A 60 -8.70 10.20 6.03
C VAL A 60 -7.21 9.94 6.27
N LEU A 61 -6.48 10.93 6.79
CA LEU A 61 -5.07 10.79 7.15
C LEU A 61 -4.83 9.71 8.22
N ARG A 62 -5.83 9.40 9.06
CA ARG A 62 -5.72 8.34 10.08
C ARG A 62 -5.92 6.94 9.55
N LEU A 63 -6.54 6.78 8.39
CA LEU A 63 -6.72 5.48 7.74
C LEU A 63 -5.45 5.03 6.98
N VAL A 64 -4.56 5.96 6.65
CA VAL A 64 -3.27 5.70 5.99
C VAL A 64 -2.19 5.42 7.04
N PHE A 65 -1.47 4.31 6.90
CA PHE A 65 -0.54 3.84 7.94
C PHE A 65 0.59 4.87 8.21
N ALA A 66 1.20 5.39 7.15
CA ALA A 66 2.32 6.33 7.24
C ALA A 66 1.94 7.68 7.88
N THR A 67 0.69 8.11 7.73
CA THR A 67 0.21 9.39 8.23
C THR A 67 -0.57 9.29 9.53
N ARG A 68 -1.03 8.10 9.96
CA ARG A 68 -1.93 7.93 11.13
C ARG A 68 -1.46 8.64 12.39
N ARG A 69 -0.19 8.49 12.75
CA ARG A 69 0.40 9.13 13.94
C ARG A 69 0.84 10.58 13.70
N LYS A 70 0.87 11.02 12.44
CA LYS A 70 1.33 12.34 12.00
C LYS A 70 0.17 13.22 11.51
N ALA A 71 -1.07 12.73 11.48
CA ALA A 71 -2.22 13.40 10.88
C ALA A 71 -2.41 14.82 11.40
N LYS A 72 -2.34 15.02 12.73
CA LYS A 72 -2.44 16.37 13.32
C LYS A 72 -1.31 17.29 12.85
N LYS A 73 -0.08 16.81 12.89
CA LYS A 73 1.10 17.57 12.45
C LYS A 73 1.00 17.94 10.96
N ILE A 74 0.53 17.03 10.12
CA ILE A 74 0.31 17.29 8.68
C ILE A 74 -0.71 18.42 8.48
N LEU A 75 -1.79 18.45 9.26
CA LEU A 75 -2.79 19.51 9.17
C LEU A 75 -2.35 20.85 9.77
N GLU A 76 -1.42 20.83 10.71
CA GLU A 76 -0.76 22.05 11.23
C GLU A 76 0.23 22.63 10.21
N GLU A 77 0.87 21.76 9.42
CA GLU A 77 1.88 22.12 8.44
C GLU A 77 1.29 22.54 7.08
N PHE A 78 0.19 21.90 6.67
CA PHE A 78 -0.51 22.18 5.41
C PHE A 78 -1.94 22.63 5.70
N GLU A 79 -2.30 23.81 5.18
CA GLU A 79 -3.67 24.30 5.25
C GLU A 79 -4.64 23.27 4.65
N SER A 80 -5.75 22.99 5.35
CA SER A 80 -6.70 21.95 4.93
C SER A 80 -7.27 22.19 3.53
N GLN A 81 -7.46 23.45 3.14
CA GLN A 81 -7.91 23.81 1.80
C GLN A 81 -6.85 23.50 0.73
N GLY A 82 -5.58 23.78 1.01
CA GLY A 82 -4.46 23.41 0.14
C GLY A 82 -4.39 21.89 -0.03
N LEU A 83 -4.37 21.15 1.08
CA LEU A 83 -4.29 19.70 1.04
C LEU A 83 -5.49 19.07 0.32
N SER A 84 -6.72 19.55 0.57
CA SER A 84 -7.92 19.08 -0.15
C SER A 84 -7.84 19.36 -1.66
N SER A 85 -7.36 20.55 -2.07
CA SER A 85 -7.15 20.86 -3.49
C SER A 85 -6.13 19.92 -4.13
N TRP A 86 -5.06 19.58 -3.43
CA TRP A 86 -4.00 18.70 -3.96
C TRP A 86 -4.46 17.26 -4.06
N ILE A 87 -5.23 16.78 -3.08
CA ILE A 87 -5.90 15.47 -3.14
C ILE A 87 -6.90 15.44 -4.30
N THR A 88 -7.64 16.54 -4.53
CA THR A 88 -8.58 16.65 -5.65
C THR A 88 -7.86 16.51 -6.99
N GLU A 89 -6.77 17.25 -7.19
CA GLU A 89 -5.95 17.13 -8.40
C GLU A 89 -5.34 15.73 -8.53
N LEU A 90 -4.88 15.14 -7.41
CA LEU A 90 -4.38 13.76 -7.40
C LEU A 90 -5.45 12.76 -7.84
N LEU A 91 -6.70 12.89 -7.42
CA LEU A 91 -7.74 11.89 -7.66
C LEU A 91 -8.49 12.10 -8.98
N TYR A 92 -8.78 13.36 -9.32
CA TYR A 92 -9.71 13.75 -10.38
C TYR A 92 -9.08 14.62 -11.47
N GLY A 93 -7.80 14.99 -11.32
CA GLY A 93 -7.09 15.77 -12.33
C GLY A 93 -7.01 15.08 -13.68
N LYS A 94 -6.96 15.88 -14.75
CA LYS A 94 -6.98 15.39 -16.15
C LYS A 94 -5.62 14.92 -16.64
N SER A 95 -4.54 15.31 -15.96
CA SER A 95 -3.19 14.91 -16.31
C SER A 95 -2.99 13.39 -16.13
N PRO A 96 -2.05 12.77 -16.86
CA PRO A 96 -1.64 11.39 -16.61
C PRO A 96 -1.31 11.14 -15.12
N VAL A 97 -1.64 9.95 -14.61
CA VAL A 97 -1.55 9.65 -13.18
C VAL A 97 -0.15 9.85 -12.60
N HIS A 98 0.90 9.51 -13.35
CA HIS A 98 2.28 9.72 -12.89
C HIS A 98 2.62 11.19 -12.69
N LEU A 99 2.09 12.09 -13.52
CA LEU A 99 2.30 13.54 -13.36
C LEU A 99 1.52 14.06 -12.14
N ARG A 100 0.27 13.63 -11.95
CA ARG A 100 -0.53 13.95 -10.76
C ARG A 100 0.13 13.46 -9.47
N PHE A 101 0.62 12.22 -9.48
CA PHE A 101 1.32 11.59 -8.37
C PHE A 101 2.60 12.36 -8.01
N GLN A 102 3.40 12.70 -9.02
CA GLN A 102 4.62 13.48 -8.83
C GLN A 102 4.33 14.87 -8.27
N ASP A 103 3.36 15.59 -8.83
CA ASP A 103 2.98 16.93 -8.38
C ASP A 103 2.49 16.92 -6.93
N PHE A 104 1.61 15.97 -6.57
CA PHE A 104 1.17 15.78 -5.19
C PHE A 104 2.35 15.55 -4.24
N CYS A 105 3.28 14.65 -4.59
CA CYS A 105 4.46 14.38 -3.77
C CYS A 105 5.42 15.57 -3.67
N SER A 106 5.52 16.38 -4.72
CA SER A 106 6.34 17.60 -4.73
C SER A 106 5.78 18.66 -3.79
N ARG A 107 4.45 18.84 -3.75
CA ARG A 107 3.76 19.81 -2.87
C ARG A 107 3.92 19.46 -1.39
N LEU A 108 4.04 18.18 -1.05
CA LEU A 108 4.37 17.69 0.30
C LEU A 108 5.88 17.70 0.60
N GLY A 109 6.61 18.64 -0.01
CA GLY A 109 8.07 18.76 -0.07
C GLY A 109 8.82 18.75 1.26
N SER A 110 8.14 19.06 2.37
CA SER A 110 8.70 19.12 3.72
C SER A 110 8.55 17.83 4.53
N LEU A 111 7.67 16.91 4.11
CA LEU A 111 7.48 15.61 4.77
C LEU A 111 8.58 14.61 4.41
N ASP A 112 8.81 13.56 5.20
CA ASP A 112 9.69 12.47 4.79
C ASP A 112 9.21 11.87 3.45
N PRO A 113 10.11 11.55 2.49
CA PRO A 113 9.70 11.07 1.17
C PRO A 113 8.71 9.89 1.19
N HIS A 114 8.90 8.94 2.12
CA HIS A 114 8.01 7.78 2.24
C HIS A 114 6.58 8.13 2.64
N ILE A 115 6.38 9.15 3.47
CA ILE A 115 5.04 9.58 3.85
C ILE A 115 4.28 10.08 2.61
N ARG A 116 4.98 10.74 1.68
CA ARG A 116 4.39 11.36 0.50
C ARG A 116 3.87 10.31 -0.47
N TYR A 117 4.71 9.35 -0.84
CA TYR A 117 4.32 8.31 -1.79
C TYR A 117 3.37 7.28 -1.17
N ASP A 118 3.48 6.97 0.13
CA ASP A 118 2.50 6.13 0.83
C ASP A 118 1.11 6.79 0.83
N LEU A 119 1.04 8.08 1.19
CA LEU A 119 -0.21 8.81 1.20
C LEU A 119 -0.82 8.88 -0.21
N ALA A 120 -0.02 9.21 -1.23
CA ALA A 120 -0.49 9.29 -2.61
C ALA A 120 -1.01 7.93 -3.13
N GLY A 121 -0.25 6.85 -2.88
CA GLY A 121 -0.60 5.50 -3.29
C GLY A 121 -1.88 5.01 -2.62
N GLU A 122 -2.00 5.18 -1.30
CA GLU A 122 -3.21 4.80 -0.56
C GLU A 122 -4.44 5.63 -0.96
N LEU A 123 -4.30 6.95 -1.16
CA LEU A 123 -5.41 7.80 -1.62
C LEU A 123 -5.95 7.34 -2.98
N LEU A 124 -5.07 7.09 -3.95
CA LEU A 124 -5.47 6.62 -5.27
C LEU A 124 -6.13 5.25 -5.21
N HIS A 125 -5.46 4.29 -4.57
CA HIS A 125 -5.88 2.90 -4.54
C HIS A 125 -7.19 2.70 -3.77
N PHE A 126 -7.32 3.24 -2.56
CA PHE A 126 -8.55 3.03 -1.77
C PHE A 126 -9.74 3.84 -2.30
N THR A 127 -9.52 4.91 -3.06
CA THR A 127 -10.60 5.64 -3.74
C THR A 127 -11.03 4.94 -5.04
N PHE A 128 -10.09 4.40 -5.83
CA PHE A 128 -10.37 3.71 -7.09
C PHE A 128 -9.59 2.38 -7.20
N PRO A 129 -9.98 1.35 -6.43
CA PRO A 129 -9.24 0.10 -6.33
C PRO A 129 -9.21 -0.71 -7.63
N ASP A 130 -10.16 -0.44 -8.53
CA ASP A 130 -10.26 -1.03 -9.88
C ASP A 130 -9.35 -0.34 -10.91
N ARG A 131 -8.74 0.80 -10.58
CA ARG A 131 -7.98 1.63 -11.53
C ARG A 131 -6.53 1.86 -11.13
N TYR A 132 -6.28 1.90 -9.83
CA TYR A 132 -5.01 2.33 -9.28
C TYR A 132 -4.47 1.32 -8.28
N TRP A 133 -3.15 1.20 -8.23
CA TRP A 133 -2.45 0.22 -7.42
C TRP A 133 -2.03 0.80 -6.08
N LEU A 134 -2.00 -0.04 -5.05
CA LEU A 134 -1.43 0.31 -3.76
C LEU A 134 0.08 0.48 -3.90
N TRP A 135 0.61 1.62 -3.44
CA TRP A 135 2.04 1.75 -3.19
C TRP A 135 2.27 2.29 -1.79
N SER A 136 2.94 1.49 -0.97
CA SER A 136 3.53 1.90 0.30
C SER A 136 5.00 1.45 0.38
N HIS A 137 5.78 2.09 1.24
CA HIS A 137 7.21 1.83 1.42
C HIS A 137 7.52 0.38 1.80
N TRP A 138 6.59 -0.33 2.45
CA TRP A 138 6.77 -1.75 2.76
C TRP A 138 6.64 -2.64 1.51
N MET A 139 5.97 -2.17 0.45
CA MET A 139 5.92 -2.85 -0.84
C MET A 139 7.18 -2.56 -1.66
N TRP A 140 7.55 -1.29 -1.75
CA TRP A 140 8.77 -0.84 -2.42
C TRP A 140 9.28 0.46 -1.81
N ASN A 141 10.49 0.43 -1.27
CA ASN A 141 11.20 1.59 -0.80
C ASN A 141 12.35 1.92 -1.77
N PRO A 142 12.23 2.98 -2.60
CA PRO A 142 13.25 3.30 -3.61
C PRO A 142 14.58 3.77 -3.01
N LYS A 143 14.63 4.12 -1.71
CA LYS A 143 15.86 4.56 -1.04
C LYS A 143 16.73 3.38 -0.61
N THR A 144 16.12 2.31 -0.12
CA THR A 144 16.82 1.12 0.39
C THR A 144 16.74 -0.06 -0.56
N GLU A 145 15.95 0.06 -1.61
CA GLU A 145 15.69 -0.99 -2.60
C GLU A 145 15.12 -2.29 -1.97
N THR A 146 14.26 -2.12 -0.97
CA THR A 146 13.65 -3.22 -0.22
C THR A 146 12.13 -3.13 -0.25
N GLY A 147 11.46 -4.25 0.05
CA GLY A 147 10.01 -4.34 0.24
C GLY A 147 9.52 -5.73 -0.16
N SER A 148 8.22 -5.96 -0.16
CA SER A 148 7.67 -7.24 -0.65
C SER A 148 7.76 -7.40 -2.16
N LEU A 149 7.63 -6.33 -2.95
CA LEU A 149 7.64 -6.44 -4.41
C LEU A 149 8.96 -6.98 -4.97
N PRO A 150 10.15 -6.49 -4.57
CA PRO A 150 11.42 -7.05 -5.02
C PRO A 150 11.58 -8.55 -4.77
N LEU A 151 10.90 -9.09 -3.75
CA LEU A 151 11.01 -10.51 -3.37
C LEU A 151 10.20 -11.43 -4.29
N VAL A 152 9.25 -10.89 -5.04
CA VAL A 152 8.39 -11.67 -5.95
C VAL A 152 8.54 -11.25 -7.41
N THR A 153 9.33 -10.22 -7.69
CA THR A 153 9.70 -9.80 -9.05
C THR A 153 11.06 -10.34 -9.46
N THR A 154 11.27 -10.56 -10.76
CA THR A 154 12.58 -10.92 -11.31
C THR A 154 13.56 -9.75 -11.19
N GLU A 155 14.85 -10.06 -11.00
CA GLU A 155 15.91 -9.06 -10.89
C GLU A 155 15.96 -8.11 -12.10
N ASP A 156 15.66 -8.63 -13.29
CA ASP A 156 15.69 -7.90 -14.56
C ASP A 156 14.59 -6.83 -14.72
N PHE A 157 13.52 -6.87 -13.92
CA PHE A 157 12.41 -5.92 -14.08
C PHE A 157 12.79 -4.49 -13.67
N GLY A 158 13.57 -4.35 -12.60
CA GLY A 158 14.04 -3.06 -12.06
C GLY A 158 12.92 -2.08 -11.66
N LEU A 159 12.62 -2.00 -10.37
CA LEU A 159 11.60 -1.09 -9.81
C LEU A 159 12.03 0.38 -9.71
N HIS A 160 13.32 0.67 -9.90
CA HIS A 160 13.85 2.02 -9.85
C HIS A 160 13.37 2.87 -11.03
N ALA A 161 13.03 4.13 -10.78
CA ALA A 161 12.70 5.11 -11.82
C ALA A 161 13.19 6.52 -11.45
N PRO A 162 13.41 7.41 -12.43
CA PRO A 162 13.88 8.78 -12.22
C PRO A 162 13.01 9.67 -11.33
N SER A 163 11.71 9.37 -11.22
CA SER A 163 10.74 10.17 -10.48
C SER A 163 9.80 9.28 -9.66
N LEU A 164 9.13 9.87 -8.66
CA LEU A 164 8.12 9.14 -7.88
C LEU A 164 6.91 8.80 -8.76
N GLY A 165 6.52 9.70 -9.67
CA GLY A 165 5.46 9.43 -10.64
C GLY A 165 5.75 8.22 -11.53
N GLU A 166 6.96 8.13 -12.09
CA GLU A 166 7.36 6.98 -12.90
C GLU A 166 7.53 5.71 -12.07
N SER A 167 8.04 5.85 -10.84
CA SER A 167 8.13 4.73 -9.89
C SER A 167 6.75 4.15 -9.60
N TYR A 168 5.73 4.99 -9.46
CA TYR A 168 4.35 4.55 -9.26
C TYR A 168 3.84 3.70 -10.43
N LEU A 169 4.15 4.06 -11.68
CA LEU A 169 3.78 3.24 -12.84
C LEU A 169 4.52 1.91 -12.86
N LYS A 170 5.81 1.89 -12.51
CA LYS A 170 6.59 0.65 -12.44
C LYS A 170 6.09 -0.29 -11.34
N VAL A 171 5.84 0.25 -10.15
CA VAL A 171 5.24 -0.48 -9.03
C VAL A 171 3.87 -1.02 -9.42
N GLY A 172 3.02 -0.19 -10.02
CA GLY A 172 1.70 -0.60 -10.48
C GLY A 172 1.75 -1.72 -11.51
N LYS A 173 2.68 -1.63 -12.48
CA LYS A 173 2.92 -2.71 -13.43
C LYS A 173 3.34 -3.99 -12.73
N ALA A 174 4.29 -3.95 -11.79
CA ALA A 174 4.69 -5.14 -11.03
C ALA A 174 3.51 -5.77 -10.27
N ILE A 175 2.70 -4.96 -9.60
CA ILE A 175 1.51 -5.43 -8.86
C ILE A 175 0.51 -6.10 -9.81
N ALA A 176 0.26 -5.51 -10.99
CA ALA A 176 -0.61 -6.12 -12.00
C ALA A 176 -0.10 -7.50 -12.45
N PHE A 177 1.21 -7.66 -12.67
CA PHE A 177 1.78 -8.97 -12.98
C PHE A 177 1.70 -9.95 -11.81
N VAL A 178 1.91 -9.50 -10.57
CA VAL A 178 1.74 -10.35 -9.37
C VAL A 178 0.29 -10.83 -9.25
N HIS A 179 -0.67 -9.94 -9.53
CA HIS A 179 -2.09 -10.30 -9.57
C HIS A 179 -2.36 -11.37 -10.63
N GLU A 180 -1.96 -11.16 -11.89
CA GLU A 180 -2.17 -12.12 -12.99
C GLU A 180 -1.52 -13.48 -12.72
N VAL A 181 -0.30 -13.51 -12.17
CA VAL A 181 0.37 -14.77 -11.80
C VAL A 181 -0.33 -15.44 -10.62
N GLY A 182 -0.82 -14.66 -9.66
CA GLY A 182 -1.62 -15.17 -8.55
C GLY A 182 -2.90 -15.84 -9.02
N ASP A 183 -3.62 -15.22 -9.95
CA ASP A 183 -4.81 -15.78 -10.58
C ASP A 183 -4.51 -17.09 -11.30
N ALA A 184 -3.48 -17.10 -12.16
CA ALA A 184 -3.11 -18.26 -12.95
C ALA A 184 -2.63 -19.45 -12.10
N ALA A 185 -1.99 -19.16 -10.97
CA ALA A 185 -1.49 -20.17 -10.04
C ALA A 185 -2.53 -20.62 -8.98
N GLY A 186 -3.74 -20.06 -9.00
CA GLY A 186 -4.83 -20.42 -8.08
C GLY A 186 -4.78 -19.76 -6.71
N PHE A 187 -3.96 -18.72 -6.53
CA PHE A 187 -3.76 -18.01 -5.25
C PHE A 187 -4.89 -17.04 -4.88
N GLN A 188 -5.81 -16.76 -5.81
CA GLN A 188 -7.03 -15.98 -5.56
C GLN A 188 -8.04 -16.68 -4.62
N SER A 189 -7.76 -17.89 -4.14
CA SER A 189 -8.61 -18.53 -3.12
C SER A 189 -8.72 -17.68 -1.84
N ILE A 190 -7.66 -16.90 -1.55
CA ILE A 190 -7.56 -16.02 -0.38
C ILE A 190 -8.58 -14.87 -0.40
N SER A 191 -8.92 -14.34 -1.58
CA SER A 191 -10.01 -13.39 -1.76
C SER A 191 -10.19 -13.08 -3.23
N ARG A 192 -11.42 -13.29 -3.77
CA ARG A 192 -11.82 -12.78 -5.10
C ARG A 192 -12.01 -11.26 -5.13
N SER A 193 -11.67 -10.55 -4.05
CA SER A 193 -11.78 -9.10 -3.97
C SER A 193 -10.63 -8.40 -4.67
N LEU A 194 -10.82 -7.11 -4.96
CA LEU A 194 -9.79 -6.25 -5.57
C LEU A 194 -8.53 -6.10 -4.67
N PHE A 195 -8.61 -6.53 -3.41
CA PHE A 195 -7.57 -6.37 -2.39
C PHE A 195 -6.77 -7.64 -2.10
N GLY A 196 -7.04 -8.75 -2.80
CA GLY A 196 -6.33 -10.03 -2.56
C GLY A 196 -4.82 -9.91 -2.74
N THR A 197 -4.37 -9.15 -3.74
CA THR A 197 -2.94 -8.92 -3.99
C THR A 197 -2.29 -8.08 -2.88
N ASP A 198 -3.01 -7.12 -2.30
CA ASP A 198 -2.48 -6.29 -1.19
C ASP A 198 -2.28 -7.13 0.07
N VAL A 199 -3.26 -7.98 0.38
CA VAL A 199 -3.17 -8.92 1.50
C VAL A 199 -2.01 -9.89 1.29
N TYR A 200 -1.88 -10.47 0.09
CA TYR A 200 -0.77 -11.34 -0.25
C TYR A 200 0.59 -10.65 -0.07
N LEU A 201 0.79 -9.48 -0.68
CA LEU A 201 2.05 -8.75 -0.59
C LEU A 201 2.36 -8.32 0.85
N SER A 202 1.35 -8.06 1.68
CA SER A 202 1.54 -7.79 3.11
C SER A 202 2.09 -9.02 3.83
N CYS A 203 1.62 -10.22 3.49
CA CYS A 203 2.13 -11.47 4.04
C CYS A 203 3.57 -11.73 3.63
N VAL A 204 3.90 -11.53 2.34
CA VAL A 204 5.28 -11.61 1.82
C VAL A 204 6.21 -10.69 2.63
N TYR A 205 5.79 -9.44 2.85
CA TYR A 205 6.58 -8.49 3.62
C TYR A 205 6.77 -8.94 5.07
N ILE A 206 5.73 -9.47 5.71
CA ILE A 206 5.81 -9.92 7.10
C ILE A 206 6.74 -11.11 7.25
N VAL A 207 6.68 -12.10 6.34
CA VAL A 207 7.61 -13.23 6.31
C VAL A 207 9.05 -12.73 6.18
N TYR A 208 9.31 -11.83 5.23
CA TYR A 208 10.62 -11.18 5.09
C TYR A 208 11.07 -10.45 6.36
N ALA A 209 10.20 -9.62 6.93
CA ALA A 209 10.50 -8.86 8.14
C ALA A 209 10.84 -9.80 9.31
N TYR A 210 10.09 -10.89 9.49
CA TYR A 210 10.39 -11.91 10.49
C TYR A 210 11.72 -12.58 10.26
N THR A 211 12.05 -12.95 9.02
CA THR A 211 13.34 -13.57 8.68
C THR A 211 14.51 -12.64 9.01
N ILE A 212 14.45 -11.38 8.58
CA ILE A 212 15.49 -10.39 8.87
C ILE A 212 15.61 -10.10 10.36
N LEU A 213 14.49 -9.98 11.08
CA LEU A 213 14.49 -9.72 12.52
C LEU A 213 15.03 -10.91 13.32
N ARG A 214 14.67 -12.14 12.97
CA ARG A 214 15.21 -13.36 13.60
C ARG A 214 16.71 -13.50 13.42
N MET A 215 17.26 -13.08 12.28
CA MET A 215 18.70 -13.07 12.05
C MET A 215 19.44 -12.04 12.89
N ARG A 216 18.76 -10.98 13.36
CA ARG A 216 19.36 -9.83 14.04
C ARG A 216 19.10 -9.76 15.55
N MET A 217 18.17 -10.54 16.10
CA MET A 217 17.73 -10.42 17.49
C MET A 217 17.74 -11.75 18.27
N THR A 218 17.88 -11.66 19.59
CA THR A 218 17.80 -12.80 20.51
C THR A 218 16.36 -13.33 20.63
N GLN A 219 16.19 -14.60 21.03
CA GLN A 219 14.88 -15.27 21.06
C GLN A 219 13.81 -14.57 21.91
N GLU A 220 14.20 -13.82 22.96
CA GLU A 220 13.25 -13.08 23.82
C GLU A 220 12.57 -11.91 23.12
N PHE A 221 13.20 -11.29 22.12
CA PHE A 221 12.60 -10.19 21.36
C PHE A 221 11.55 -10.66 20.34
N ASN A 222 11.65 -11.92 19.89
CA ASN A 222 10.65 -12.51 18.98
C ASN A 222 9.26 -12.61 19.61
N LYS A 223 9.15 -12.62 20.94
CA LYS A 223 7.87 -12.64 21.68
C LYS A 223 7.11 -11.31 21.65
N VAL A 224 7.75 -10.20 21.27
CA VAL A 224 7.15 -8.85 21.25
C VAL A 224 6.52 -8.54 19.88
N MET A 225 6.77 -9.38 18.87
CA MET A 225 6.26 -9.15 17.52
C MET A 225 4.76 -9.49 17.42
N PRO A 226 3.96 -8.64 16.77
CA PRO A 226 2.54 -8.91 16.57
C PRO A 226 2.35 -10.11 15.65
N GLY A 227 1.36 -10.96 15.93
CA GLY A 227 1.02 -12.08 15.05
C GLY A 227 0.77 -11.62 13.61
N LEU A 228 0.97 -12.51 12.63
CA LEU A 228 0.83 -12.21 11.20
C LEU A 228 -0.49 -11.48 10.86
N PRO A 229 -1.67 -11.88 11.39
CA PRO A 229 -2.92 -11.17 11.11
C PRO A 229 -2.91 -9.71 11.62
N GLU A 230 -2.39 -9.48 12.83
CA GLU A 230 -2.31 -8.14 13.40
C GLU A 230 -1.31 -7.26 12.62
N PHE A 231 -0.15 -7.81 12.28
CA PHE A 231 0.86 -7.06 11.53
C PHE A 231 0.33 -6.67 10.15
N SER A 232 -0.36 -7.58 9.46
CA SER A 232 -1.00 -7.30 8.16
C SER A 232 -2.00 -6.15 8.29
N ARG A 233 -2.91 -6.21 9.27
CA ARG A 233 -3.89 -5.14 9.53
C ARG A 233 -3.24 -3.79 9.83
N ARG A 234 -2.10 -3.79 10.54
CA ARG A 234 -1.36 -2.55 10.83
C ARG A 234 -0.77 -1.95 9.55
N LEU A 235 -0.09 -2.75 8.73
CA LEU A 235 0.50 -2.31 7.45
C LEU A 235 -0.56 -1.77 6.47
N LEU A 236 -1.70 -2.45 6.42
CA LEU A 236 -2.82 -2.10 5.54
C LEU A 236 -3.71 -0.98 6.12
N GLY A 237 -3.42 -0.50 7.34
CA GLY A 237 -4.13 0.61 7.98
C GLY A 237 -5.55 0.28 8.46
N VAL A 238 -5.91 -1.00 8.60
CA VAL A 238 -7.24 -1.45 9.06
C VAL A 238 -7.25 -1.92 10.52
N TYR A 239 -6.09 -1.92 11.20
CA TYR A 239 -6.02 -2.28 12.62
C TYR A 239 -6.78 -1.26 13.50
N ASN A 240 -7.78 -1.76 14.24
CA ASN A 240 -8.68 -0.96 15.08
C ASN A 240 -9.29 0.23 14.31
N MET A 241 -9.75 0.00 13.08
CA MET A 241 -10.55 0.96 12.32
C MET A 241 -11.96 1.04 12.90
#